data_AF-A0A2J8MBR6-F1
#
_entry.id   AF-A0A2J8MBR6-F1
#
_cell.length_a   1.000
_cell.length_b   1.000
_cell.length_c   1.000
_cell.angle_alpha   90.00
_cell.angle_beta   90.00
_cell.angle_gamma   90.00
#
_symmetry.space_group_name_H-M   'P 1'
#
loop_
_entity.id
_entity.type
_entity.pdbx_description
1 polymer ?
#
loop_
_entity_poly.entity_id
_entity_poly.type
_entity_poly.pdbx_seq_one_letter_code
_entity_poly.pdbx_strand_id
1 'polypeptide(L)'
;PIKYKERHPLEYLRQHPHFRCRTNVVSSILRIRSEATAAIHSFFKDSGFVHIHTPIITSNDSEGAGELFQLEPSGKLKVPEENFFNVPAFLTVSGQLHLEVMSGL
;
A
#
# COMPACT_ATOMS: atom_id res chain seq x y z
N PRO A 1 -8.47 6.68 26.62
CA PRO A 1 -7.10 6.32 26.18
C PRO A 1 -6.20 7.54 25.93
N ILE A 2 -6.51 8.45 25.00
CA ILE A 2 -5.67 9.64 24.74
C ILE A 2 -6.29 10.88 25.42
N LYS A 3 -5.57 11.53 26.34
CA LYS A 3 -6.05 12.75 27.02
C LYS A 3 -5.75 14.01 26.20
N TYR A 4 -6.72 14.91 26.12
CA TYR A 4 -6.60 16.21 25.46
C TYR A 4 -5.65 17.11 26.25
N LYS A 5 -4.67 17.74 25.56
CA LYS A 5 -3.57 18.59 26.10
C LYS A 5 -2.39 17.85 26.78
N GLU A 6 -2.44 16.54 26.95
CA GLU A 6 -1.29 15.76 27.40
C GLU A 6 -0.44 15.32 26.20
N ARG A 7 0.89 15.43 26.30
CA ARG A 7 1.79 14.93 25.26
C ARG A 7 2.05 13.45 25.49
N HIS A 8 1.69 12.64 24.51
CA HIS A 8 1.95 11.20 24.51
C HIS A 8 3.13 10.88 23.60
N PRO A 9 4.03 9.94 23.97
CA PRO A 9 5.06 9.43 23.09
C PRO A 9 4.47 8.81 21.82
N LEU A 10 5.21 8.86 20.70
CA LEU A 10 4.74 8.29 19.43
C LEU A 10 4.44 6.78 19.53
N GLU A 11 5.20 6.04 20.34
CA GLU A 11 5.00 4.61 20.55
C GLU A 11 3.63 4.31 21.18
N TYR A 12 3.24 5.11 22.18
CA TYR A 12 1.90 4.99 22.79
C TYR A 12 0.80 5.30 21.78
N LEU A 13 0.99 6.32 20.93
CA LEU A 13 0.03 6.68 19.89
C LEU A 13 -0.14 5.57 18.83
N ARG A 14 0.89 4.75 18.56
CA ARG A 14 0.79 3.61 17.62
C ARG A 14 -0.20 2.55 18.10
N GLN A 15 -0.37 2.38 19.40
CA GLN A 15 -1.30 1.42 20.00
C GLN A 15 -2.78 1.83 19.82
N HIS A 16 -3.06 3.09 19.50
CA HIS A 16 -4.41 3.62 19.33
C HIS A 16 -4.60 4.28 17.94
N PRO A 17 -4.57 3.49 16.85
CA PRO A 17 -4.52 4.02 15.48
C PRO A 17 -5.75 4.85 15.09
N HIS A 18 -6.91 4.55 15.66
CA HIS A 18 -8.16 5.26 15.42
C HIS A 18 -8.24 6.62 16.15
N PHE A 19 -7.43 6.85 17.20
CA PHE A 19 -7.41 8.13 17.91
C PHE A 19 -6.17 8.98 17.62
N ARG A 20 -5.05 8.38 17.19
CA ARG A 20 -3.77 9.10 17.01
C ARG A 20 -3.85 10.28 16.04
N CYS A 21 -4.71 10.20 15.03
CA CYS A 21 -4.92 11.26 14.04
C CYS A 21 -5.46 12.57 14.64
N ARG A 22 -6.03 12.54 15.85
CA ARG A 22 -6.53 13.73 16.56
C ARG A 22 -5.45 14.50 17.32
N THR A 23 -4.21 14.02 17.33
CA THR A 23 -3.07 14.72 17.94
C THR A 23 -2.46 15.74 16.98
N ASN A 24 -1.85 16.80 17.50
CA ASN A 24 -1.22 17.83 16.68
C ASN A 24 -0.12 17.27 15.77
N VAL A 25 0.68 16.33 16.28
CA VAL A 25 1.80 15.76 15.53
C VAL A 25 1.30 14.91 14.36
N VAL A 26 0.46 13.90 14.63
CA VAL A 26 0.00 12.98 13.57
C VAL A 26 -0.92 13.69 12.58
N SER A 27 -1.79 14.61 13.02
CA SER A 27 -2.61 15.39 12.09
C SER A 27 -1.78 16.27 11.16
N SER A 28 -0.67 16.85 11.64
CA SER A 28 0.26 17.62 10.81
C SER A 28 0.96 16.74 9.79
N ILE A 29 1.40 15.54 10.19
CA ILE A 29 2.00 14.55 9.28
C ILE A 29 1.01 14.14 8.18
N LEU A 30 -0.26 13.92 8.52
CA LEU A 30 -1.28 13.55 7.53
C LEU A 30 -1.55 14.67 6.52
N ARG A 31 -1.54 15.95 6.95
CA ARG A 31 -1.64 17.10 6.04
C ARG A 31 -0.41 17.20 5.13
N ILE A 32 0.79 17.08 5.68
CA ILE A 32 2.03 17.06 4.88
C ILE A 32 2.01 15.92 3.86
N ARG A 33 1.57 14.73 4.25
CA ARG A 33 1.41 13.59 3.32
C ARG A 33 0.45 13.93 2.19
N SER A 34 -0.69 14.57 2.50
CA SER A 34 -1.66 15.00 1.48
C SER A 34 -1.03 15.95 0.47
N GLU A 35 -0.33 17.00 0.94
CA GLU A 35 0.35 17.96 0.07
C GLU A 35 1.48 17.31 -0.74
N ALA A 36 2.27 16.44 -0.12
CA ALA A 36 3.34 15.72 -0.82
C ALA A 36 2.78 14.81 -1.92
N THR A 37 1.69 14.08 -1.66
CA THR A 37 1.01 13.27 -2.67
C THR A 37 0.50 14.13 -3.82
N ALA A 38 -0.16 15.26 -3.53
CA ALA A 38 -0.65 16.18 -4.55
C ALA A 38 0.49 16.78 -5.40
N ALA A 39 1.61 17.15 -4.76
CA ALA A 39 2.78 17.69 -5.43
C ALA A 39 3.43 16.66 -6.37
N ILE A 40 3.59 15.41 -5.94
CA ILE A 40 4.14 14.32 -6.78
C ILE A 40 3.26 14.10 -8.01
N HIS A 41 1.94 14.00 -7.83
CA HIS A 41 1.02 13.82 -8.96
C HIS A 41 1.04 15.00 -9.93
N SER A 42 1.09 16.23 -9.40
CA SER A 42 1.12 17.45 -10.23
C SER A 42 2.41 17.50 -11.05
N PHE A 43 3.57 17.27 -10.42
CA PHE A 43 4.86 17.26 -11.10
C PHE A 43 4.90 16.30 -12.30
N PHE A 44 4.47 15.04 -12.10
CA PHE A 44 4.47 14.05 -13.16
C PHE A 44 3.44 14.38 -14.25
N LYS A 45 2.25 14.84 -13.87
CA LYS A 45 1.21 15.24 -14.82
C LYS A 45 1.68 16.41 -15.69
N ASP A 46 2.28 17.44 -15.08
CA ASP A 46 2.79 18.62 -15.78
C ASP A 46 3.97 18.27 -16.71
N SER A 47 4.70 17.21 -16.37
CA SER A 47 5.77 16.65 -17.20
C SER A 47 5.26 15.69 -18.28
N GLY A 48 3.95 15.52 -18.43
CA GLY A 48 3.33 14.68 -19.46
C GLY A 48 3.26 13.19 -19.14
N PHE A 49 3.58 12.77 -17.91
CA PHE A 49 3.45 11.37 -17.49
C PHE A 49 2.00 11.02 -17.18
N VAL A 50 1.67 9.74 -17.38
CA VAL A 50 0.37 9.16 -17.04
C VAL A 50 0.49 8.33 -15.78
N HIS A 51 -0.36 8.60 -14.78
CA HIS A 51 -0.45 7.77 -13.59
C HIS A 51 -1.25 6.51 -13.91
N ILE A 52 -0.61 5.34 -13.75
CA ILE A 52 -1.22 4.04 -14.03
C ILE A 52 -1.30 3.23 -12.75
N HIS A 53 -2.48 2.69 -12.46
CA HIS A 53 -2.66 1.73 -11.37
C HIS A 53 -2.28 0.32 -11.84
N THR A 54 -1.25 -0.25 -11.23
CA THR A 54 -0.84 -1.64 -11.47
C THR A 54 -1.60 -2.62 -10.58
N PRO A 55 -1.70 -3.90 -10.96
CA PRO A 55 -2.31 -4.93 -10.11
C PRO A 55 -1.60 -5.04 -8.76
N ILE A 56 -2.38 -5.13 -7.67
CA ILE A 56 -1.84 -5.38 -6.32
C ILE A 56 -1.73 -6.89 -6.06
N ILE A 57 -2.65 -7.68 -6.63
CA ILE A 57 -2.64 -9.14 -6.59
C ILE A 57 -1.88 -9.62 -7.83
N THR A 58 -0.87 -10.46 -7.63
CA THR A 58 -0.01 -10.95 -8.70
C THR A 58 0.40 -12.40 -8.45
N SER A 59 0.60 -13.18 -9.50
CA SER A 59 1.27 -14.48 -9.42
C SER A 59 2.78 -14.37 -9.66
N ASN A 60 3.26 -13.16 -10.00
CA ASN A 60 4.62 -12.90 -10.39
C ASN A 60 5.42 -12.30 -9.22
N ASP A 61 6.64 -12.80 -9.02
CA ASP A 61 7.64 -12.18 -8.15
C ASP A 61 8.42 -11.16 -8.98
N SER A 62 8.20 -9.87 -8.70
CA SER A 62 8.72 -8.79 -9.54
C SER A 62 10.21 -8.52 -9.35
N GLU A 63 10.79 -8.91 -8.21
CA GLU A 63 12.18 -8.54 -7.86
C GLU A 63 12.97 -9.68 -7.20
N GLY A 64 12.35 -10.84 -6.90
CA GLY A 64 13.06 -12.04 -6.44
C GLY A 64 13.70 -11.92 -5.05
N ALA A 65 13.44 -10.84 -4.32
CA ALA A 65 14.28 -10.39 -3.20
C ALA A 65 13.60 -10.43 -1.81
N GLY A 66 12.36 -10.93 -1.68
CA GLY A 66 11.66 -10.93 -0.39
C GLY A 66 10.62 -12.02 -0.21
N GLU A 67 10.28 -12.29 1.05
CA GLU A 67 9.12 -13.13 1.39
C GLU A 67 7.84 -12.44 0.92
N LEU A 68 7.05 -13.13 0.11
CA LEU A 68 5.77 -12.64 -0.41
C LEU A 68 4.61 -13.01 0.51
N PHE A 69 3.65 -12.11 0.67
CA PHE A 69 2.39 -12.43 1.35
C PHE A 69 1.48 -13.21 0.40
N GLN A 70 1.32 -14.50 0.65
CA GLN A 70 0.39 -15.37 -0.09
C GLN A 70 -1.08 -15.06 0.27
N LEU A 71 -1.93 -14.99 -0.74
CA LEU A 71 -3.35 -14.74 -0.62
C LEU A 71 -4.12 -16.05 -0.71
N GLU A 72 -4.89 -16.35 0.34
CA GLU A 72 -5.72 -17.55 0.43
C GLU A 72 -7.21 -17.18 0.59
N PRO A 73 -8.13 -17.90 -0.07
CA PRO A 73 -9.57 -17.71 0.13
C PRO A 73 -9.96 -18.01 1.59
N SER A 74 -10.75 -17.13 2.20
CA SER A 74 -11.21 -17.30 3.59
C SER A 74 -12.22 -18.44 3.80
N GLY A 75 -12.74 -19.05 2.72
CA GLY A 75 -13.82 -20.03 2.76
C GLY A 75 -13.36 -21.49 2.78
N LYS A 76 -14.19 -22.40 3.34
CA LYS A 76 -14.00 -23.86 3.29
C LYS A 76 -14.26 -24.45 1.89
N LEU A 77 -13.87 -23.78 0.81
CA LEU A 77 -13.70 -24.48 -0.47
C LEU A 77 -12.40 -25.26 -0.39
N LYS A 78 -12.42 -26.35 0.39
CA LYS A 78 -11.45 -27.43 0.25
C LYS A 78 -11.79 -28.18 -1.03
N VAL A 79 -11.63 -27.52 -2.17
CA VAL A 79 -11.25 -28.26 -3.37
C VAL A 79 -9.73 -28.21 -3.34
N PRO A 80 -9.04 -29.33 -3.07
CA PRO A 80 -7.61 -29.32 -2.73
C PRO A 80 -6.66 -28.83 -3.84
N GLU A 81 -7.16 -28.49 -5.03
CA GLU A 81 -6.34 -28.37 -6.23
C GLU A 81 -6.53 -27.09 -7.05
N GLU A 82 -7.40 -26.15 -6.65
CA GLU A 82 -7.59 -24.92 -7.41
C GLU A 82 -7.40 -23.69 -6.51
N ASN A 83 -6.25 -23.04 -6.64
CA ASN A 83 -6.09 -21.66 -6.21
C ASN A 83 -7.25 -20.83 -6.77
N PHE A 84 -7.74 -19.80 -6.08
CA PHE A 84 -8.85 -18.97 -6.59
C PHE A 84 -8.58 -18.38 -7.99
N PHE A 85 -7.31 -18.11 -8.30
CA PHE A 85 -6.86 -17.60 -9.60
C PHE A 85 -6.30 -18.70 -10.51
N ASN A 86 -6.47 -19.98 -10.17
CA ASN A 86 -5.84 -21.16 -10.78
C ASN A 86 -4.30 -21.17 -10.73
N VAL A 87 -3.69 -20.12 -10.18
CA VAL A 87 -2.27 -19.97 -9.90
C VAL A 87 -2.09 -19.43 -8.48
N PRO A 88 -0.93 -19.65 -7.85
CA PRO A 88 -0.61 -18.99 -6.59
C PRO A 88 -0.70 -17.47 -6.73
N ALA A 89 -1.27 -16.81 -5.73
CA ALA A 89 -1.47 -15.36 -5.73
C ALA A 89 -0.84 -14.71 -4.50
N PHE A 90 -0.24 -13.56 -4.71
CA PHE A 90 0.54 -12.83 -3.71
C PHE A 90 0.22 -11.34 -3.76
N LEU A 91 0.54 -10.62 -2.69
CA LEU A 91 0.63 -9.16 -2.72
C LEU A 91 1.93 -8.75 -3.42
N THR A 92 1.82 -7.88 -4.42
CA THR A 92 2.99 -7.35 -5.12
C THR A 92 3.85 -6.50 -4.19
N VAL A 93 5.18 -6.60 -4.37
CA VAL A 93 6.16 -5.69 -3.76
C VAL A 93 6.41 -4.47 -4.64
N SER A 94 6.17 -4.58 -5.95
CA SER A 94 6.52 -3.56 -6.95
C SER A 94 5.64 -3.65 -8.20
N GLY A 95 5.30 -2.50 -8.78
CA GLY A 95 4.56 -2.40 -10.04
C GLY A 95 5.48 -2.34 -11.27
N GLN A 96 6.80 -2.37 -11.09
CA GLN A 96 7.79 -2.06 -12.13
C GLN A 96 7.56 -2.84 -13.44
N LEU A 97 7.54 -4.18 -13.38
CA LEU A 97 7.41 -5.02 -14.58
C LEU A 97 6.12 -4.75 -15.36
N HIS A 98 5.03 -4.42 -14.66
CA HIS A 98 3.77 -4.06 -15.32
C HIS A 98 3.89 -2.72 -16.06
N LEU A 99 4.58 -1.75 -15.46
CA LEU A 99 4.79 -0.44 -16.06
C LEU A 99 5.78 -0.48 -17.23
N GLU A 100 6.81 -1.31 -17.17
CA GLU A 100 7.75 -1.52 -18.29
C GLU A 100 6.99 -1.95 -19.56
N VAL A 101 6.17 -3.00 -19.45
CA VAL A 101 5.33 -3.48 -20.56
C VAL A 101 4.36 -2.40 -21.06
N MET A 102 3.71 -1.66 -20.16
CA MET A 102 2.77 -0.60 -20.54
C MET A 102 3.47 0.61 -21.19
N SER A 103 4.73 0.88 -20.83
CA SER A 103 5.55 1.93 -21.42
C SER A 103 6.20 1.53 -22.75
N GLY A 104 6.10 0.25 -23.13
CA GLY A 104 6.66 -0.29 -24.37
C GLY A 104 8.13 -0.70 -24.28
N LEU A 105 8.62 -0.98 -23.06
CA LEU A 105 9.93 -1.61 -22.81
C LEU A 105 9.84 -3.14 -22.95
#